data_AF-A0A972VWC5-F1
#
_entry.id   AF-A0A972VWC5-F1
#
_cell.length_a   1.000
_cell.length_b   1.000
_cell.length_c   1.000
_cell.angle_alpha   90.00
_cell.angle_beta   90.00
_cell.angle_gamma   90.00
#
_symmetry.space_group_name_H-M   'P 1'
#
loop_
_entity.id
_entity.type
_entity.pdbx_description
1 polymer ?
#
loop_
_entity_poly.entity_id
_entity_poly.type
_entity_poly.pdbx_seq_one_letter_code
_entity_poly.pdbx_strand_id
1 'polypeptide(L)'
;MNQTAKIVLASNNAKKVAELLAHLPPHFNLVTQAELGIPSPEETGTTFVENAIIKARHAAQISGLAAIADDSGIEVDALLGQPEIYSSRFA
;
A
#
# COMPACT_ATOMS: atom_id res chain seq x y z
N MET A 1 16.24 -16.21 20.02
CA MET A 1 15.21 -16.54 19.03
C MET A 1 15.02 -15.29 18.15
N ASN A 2 15.59 -15.25 16.95
CA ASN A 2 15.24 -14.17 16.01
C ASN A 2 13.92 -14.56 15.35
N GLN A 3 12.82 -14.18 15.99
CA GLN A 3 11.50 -14.31 15.39
C GLN A 3 11.40 -13.25 14.30
N THR A 4 11.33 -13.66 13.03
CA THR A 4 11.08 -12.75 11.91
C THR A 4 9.66 -12.24 12.04
N ALA A 5 9.51 -10.95 12.38
CA ALA A 5 8.21 -10.32 12.54
C ALA A 5 7.43 -10.41 11.21
N LYS A 6 6.18 -10.88 11.31
CA LYS A 6 5.26 -10.95 10.16
C LYS A 6 4.73 -9.56 9.85
N ILE A 7 4.82 -9.11 8.61
CA ILE A 7 4.41 -7.77 8.15
C ILE A 7 3.38 -7.91 7.04
N VAL A 8 2.32 -7.10 7.08
CA VAL A 8 1.28 -7.05 6.06
C VAL A 8 1.65 -6.07 4.95
N LEU A 9 1.54 -6.50 3.69
CA LEU A 9 1.54 -5.63 2.52
C LEU A 9 0.10 -5.18 2.23
N ALA A 10 -0.19 -3.91 2.52
CA ALA A 10 -1.50 -3.29 2.40
C ALA A 10 -1.77 -2.80 0.97
N SER A 11 -1.81 -3.74 0.02
CA SER A 11 -2.14 -3.48 -1.39
C SER A 11 -2.87 -4.66 -2.01
N ASN A 12 -3.92 -4.38 -2.77
CA ASN A 12 -4.62 -5.36 -3.63
C ASN A 12 -4.13 -5.33 -5.08
N ASN A 13 -3.17 -4.46 -5.42
CA ASN A 13 -2.61 -4.41 -6.76
C ASN A 13 -1.46 -5.42 -6.87
N ALA A 14 -1.68 -6.51 -7.62
CA ALA A 14 -0.71 -7.58 -7.80
C ALA A 14 0.64 -7.11 -8.35
N LYS A 15 0.65 -6.08 -9.22
CA LYS A 15 1.90 -5.50 -9.74
C LYS A 15 2.67 -4.79 -8.63
N LYS A 16 1.99 -3.94 -7.84
CA LYS A 16 2.60 -3.26 -6.69
C LYS A 16 3.12 -4.26 -5.65
N VAL A 17 2.35 -5.32 -5.38
CA VAL A 17 2.80 -6.38 -4.47
C VAL A 17 4.08 -7.02 -4.99
N ALA A 18 4.15 -7.38 -6.27
CA ALA A 18 5.35 -7.94 -6.87
C ALA A 18 6.56 -6.99 -6.80
N GLU A 19 6.35 -5.69 -7.07
CA GLU A 19 7.38 -4.65 -6.96
C GLU A 19 7.88 -4.51 -5.51
N LEU A 20 6.98 -4.40 -4.53
CA LEU A 20 7.33 -4.29 -3.12
C LEU A 20 8.08 -5.55 -2.64
N LEU A 21 7.63 -6.74 -3.02
CA LEU A 21 8.30 -8.00 -2.70
C LEU A 21 9.71 -8.08 -3.32
N ALA A 22 9.91 -7.52 -4.51
CA ALA A 22 11.22 -7.50 -5.17
C ALA A 22 12.21 -6.54 -4.49
N HIS A 23 11.72 -5.47 -3.85
CA HIS A 23 12.56 -4.45 -3.20
C HIS A 23 12.72 -4.64 -1.68
N LEU A 24 11.83 -5.39 -1.04
CA LEU A 24 11.93 -5.66 0.39
C LEU A 24 12.91 -6.79 0.69
N PRO A 25 13.73 -6.66 1.74
CA PRO A 25 14.67 -7.71 2.12
C PRO A 25 13.97 -9.06 2.38
N PRO A 26 14.56 -10.19 1.93
CA PRO A 26 13.94 -11.51 2.04
C PRO A 26 13.80 -12.04 3.48
N HIS A 27 14.39 -11.35 4.46
CA HIS A 27 14.27 -11.70 5.88
C HIS A 27 12.95 -11.20 6.51
N PHE A 28 12.18 -10.36 5.82
CA PHE A 28 10.83 -10.04 6.26
C PHE A 28 9.88 -11.18 5.92
N ASN A 29 9.06 -11.58 6.91
CA ASN A 29 7.97 -12.52 6.67
C ASN A 29 6.75 -11.74 6.19
N LEU A 30 6.63 -11.58 4.88
CA LEU A 30 5.60 -10.75 4.27
C LEU A 30 4.33 -11.58 4.01
N VAL A 31 3.17 -10.99 4.27
CA VAL A 31 1.87 -11.52 3.87
C VAL A 31 1.06 -10.40 3.23
N THR A 32 0.34 -10.68 2.17
CA THR A 32 -0.51 -9.67 1.53
C THR A 32 -1.83 -9.52 2.29
N GLN A 33 -2.44 -8.33 2.20
CA GLN A 33 -3.77 -8.12 2.76
C GLN A 33 -4.82 -9.07 2.13
N ALA A 34 -4.65 -9.42 0.86
CA ALA A 34 -5.54 -10.34 0.13
C ALA A 34 -5.48 -11.77 0.70
N GLU A 35 -4.28 -12.28 1.03
CA GLU A 35 -4.11 -13.58 1.71
C GLU A 35 -4.76 -13.62 3.09
N LEU A 36 -4.86 -12.47 3.76
CA LEU A 36 -5.54 -12.33 5.05
C LEU A 36 -7.06 -12.07 4.92
N GLY A 37 -7.59 -11.95 3.70
CA GLY A 37 -8.99 -11.61 3.47
C GLY A 37 -9.37 -10.20 3.93
N ILE A 38 -8.39 -9.28 4.01
CA ILE A 38 -8.61 -7.91 4.46
C ILE A 38 -9.06 -7.06 3.26
N PRO A 39 -10.22 -6.38 3.34
CA PRO A 39 -10.70 -5.52 2.26
C PRO A 39 -9.82 -4.28 2.10
N SER A 40 -9.87 -3.65 0.93
CA SER A 40 -9.26 -2.32 0.77
C SER A 40 -10.07 -1.27 1.53
N PRO A 41 -9.44 -0.33 2.25
CA PRO A 41 -10.14 0.81 2.79
C PRO A 41 -10.53 1.80 1.69
N GLU A 42 -11.44 2.71 2.02
CA GLU A 42 -11.68 3.90 1.21
C GLU A 42 -10.46 4.84 1.29
N GLU A 43 -9.98 5.30 0.14
CA GLU A 43 -8.87 6.24 0.02
C GLU A 43 -9.42 7.68 0.02
N THR A 44 -9.56 8.26 1.21
CA THR A 44 -10.13 9.60 1.43
C THR A 44 -9.07 10.69 1.63
N GLY A 45 -7.79 10.35 1.49
CA GLY A 45 -6.69 11.29 1.57
C GLY A 45 -6.66 12.24 0.38
N THR A 46 -6.10 13.42 0.60
CA THR A 46 -5.89 14.45 -0.43
C THR A 46 -4.47 14.43 -1.01
N THR A 47 -3.61 13.54 -0.49
CA THR A 47 -2.22 13.36 -0.89
C THR A 47 -1.86 11.88 -0.91
N PHE A 48 -0.81 11.49 -1.64
CA PHE A 48 -0.33 10.11 -1.66
C PHE A 48 0.05 9.60 -0.26
N VAL A 49 0.70 10.43 0.55
CA VAL A 49 1.12 10.04 1.91
C VAL A 49 -0.09 9.73 2.79
N GLU A 50 -1.18 10.51 2.70
CA GLU A 50 -2.39 10.25 3.47
C GLU A 50 -3.04 8.92 3.08
N ASN A 51 -3.15 8.64 1.78
CA ASN A 51 -3.70 7.38 1.29
C ASN A 51 -2.82 6.17 1.67
N ALA A 52 -1.50 6.30 1.58
CA ALA A 52 -0.58 5.26 2.03
C ALA A 52 -0.75 4.98 3.53
N ILE A 53 -0.85 6.02 4.36
CA ILE A 53 -1.09 5.91 5.80
C ILE A 53 -2.46 5.26 6.09
N ILE A 54 -3.52 5.64 5.37
CA ILE A 54 -4.87 5.05 5.51
C ILE A 54 -4.81 3.54 5.25
N LYS A 55 -4.19 3.13 4.13
CA LYS A 55 -4.01 1.72 3.76
C LYS A 55 -3.23 0.94 4.82
N ALA A 56 -2.08 1.44 5.24
CA ALA A 56 -1.26 0.79 6.26
C ALA A 56 -2.02 0.65 7.60
N ARG A 57 -2.67 1.73 8.06
CA ARG A 57 -3.42 1.73 9.32
C ARG A 57 -4.57 0.73 9.29
N HIS A 58 -5.34 0.68 8.20
CA HIS A 58 -6.45 -0.24 8.06
C HIS A 58 -5.99 -1.71 8.14
N ALA A 59 -4.96 -2.06 7.36
CA ALA A 59 -4.41 -3.41 7.35
C ALA A 59 -3.81 -3.79 8.72
N ALA A 60 -3.11 -2.86 9.39
CA ALA A 60 -2.54 -3.08 10.71
C ALA A 60 -3.63 -3.31 11.77
N GLN A 61 -4.70 -2.51 11.75
CA GLN A 61 -5.81 -2.63 12.71
C GLN A 61 -6.53 -3.97 12.60
N ILE A 62 -6.79 -4.46 11.39
CA ILE A 62 -7.53 -5.72 11.18
C ILE A 62 -6.63 -6.94 11.42
N SER A 63 -5.37 -6.90 10.98
CA SER A 63 -4.45 -8.04 11.12
C SER A 63 -3.80 -8.17 12.50
N GLY A 64 -3.69 -7.07 13.25
CA GLY A 64 -2.86 -6.98 14.45
C GLY A 64 -1.34 -7.02 14.17
N LEU A 65 -0.93 -6.94 12.91
CA LEU A 65 0.47 -6.95 12.48
C LEU A 65 0.95 -5.55 12.12
N ALA A 66 2.27 -5.36 12.08
CA ALA A 66 2.83 -4.20 11.39
C ALA A 66 2.46 -4.24 9.90
N ALA A 67 2.27 -3.08 9.27
CA ALA A 67 1.86 -2.99 7.87
C ALA A 67 2.73 -2.00 7.08
N ILE A 68 2.98 -2.34 5.82
CA ILE A 68 3.60 -1.49 4.80
C ILE A 68 2.55 -1.22 3.73
N ALA A 69 2.44 0.02 3.29
CA ALA A 69 1.58 0.43 2.19
C ALA A 69 2.33 1.35 1.24
N ASP A 70 1.83 1.44 0.02
CA ASP A 70 2.25 2.40 -1.00
C ASP A 70 1.03 3.14 -1.54
N ASP A 71 1.20 4.42 -1.87
CA ASP A 71 0.32 5.12 -2.78
C ASP A 71 1.14 5.86 -3.82
N SER A 72 0.70 5.77 -5.08
CA SER A 72 1.45 6.28 -6.22
C SER A 72 0.53 6.70 -7.34
N GLY A 73 1.00 7.67 -8.11
CA GLY A 73 0.31 8.25 -9.25
C GLY A 73 1.28 8.99 -10.16
N ILE A 74 0.74 9.70 -11.13
CA ILE A 74 1.44 10.55 -12.08
C ILE A 74 1.03 11.99 -11.80
N GLU A 75 2.02 12.85 -11.71
CA GLU A 75 1.85 14.30 -11.69
C GLU A 75 2.43 14.88 -12.97
N VAL A 76 1.70 15.80 -13.61
CA VAL A 76 2.15 16.44 -14.86
C VAL A 76 2.18 17.95 -14.65
N ASP A 77 3.37 18.54 -14.72
CA ASP A 77 3.58 19.99 -14.53
C ASP A 77 2.69 20.83 -15.45
N ALA A 78 2.59 20.45 -16.73
CA ALA A 78 1.76 21.14 -17.72
C ALA A 78 0.25 21.06 -17.44
N LEU A 79 -0.18 20.12 -16.57
CA LEU A 79 -1.55 19.95 -16.11
C LEU A 79 -1.71 20.39 -14.64
N LEU A 80 -0.80 21.22 -14.13
CA LEU A 80 -0.82 21.70 -12.75
C LEU A 80 -0.85 20.54 -11.73
N GLY A 81 -0.11 19.46 -12.00
CA GLY A 81 0.00 18.29 -11.14
C GLY A 81 -1.05 17.20 -11.38
N GLN A 82 -2.08 17.44 -12.18
CA GLN A 82 -3.08 16.40 -12.49
C GLN A 82 -2.48 15.23 -13.28
N PRO A 83 -2.98 13.99 -13.10
CA PRO A 83 -4.14 13.58 -12.29
C PRO A 83 -3.87 13.24 -10.81
N GLU A 84 -2.60 13.19 -10.38
CA GLU A 84 -2.19 12.99 -8.98
C GLU A 84 -2.84 11.73 -8.34
N ILE A 85 -3.55 11.87 -7.20
CA ILE A 85 -4.22 10.78 -6.49
C ILE A 85 -5.33 10.10 -7.32
N TYR A 86 -5.81 10.76 -8.37
CA TYR A 86 -6.81 10.21 -9.28
C TYR A 86 -6.21 9.41 -10.43
N SER A 87 -4.89 9.21 -10.47
CA SER A 87 -4.19 8.54 -11.57
C SER A 87 -4.80 7.20 -11.98
N SER A 88 -5.24 6.39 -11.02
CA SER A 88 -5.84 5.07 -11.30
C SER A 88 -7.28 5.15 -11.81
N ARG A 89 -7.93 6.31 -11.68
CA ARG A 89 -9.35 6.58 -12.02
C ARG A 89 -9.49 7.64 -13.12
N PHE A 90 -8.38 8.08 -13.69
CA PHE A 90 -8.34 9.15 -14.69
C PHE A 90 -8.57 8.56 -16.08
N ALA A 91 -9.84 8.35 -16.45
CA ALA A 91 -10.37 8.15 -17.81
C ALA A 91 -11.88 7.83 -17.74
#